data_AF-A0A9D8CZP8-F1
#
_entry.id   AF-A0A9D8CZP8-F1
#
_cell.length_a   1.000
_cell.length_b   1.000
_cell.length_c   1.000
_cell.angle_alpha   90.00
_cell.angle_beta   90.00
_cell.angle_gamma   90.00
#
_symmetry.space_group_name_H-M   'P 1'
#
loop_
_entity.id
_entity.type
_entity.pdbx_description
1 polymer ?
#
loop_
_entity_poly.entity_id
_entity_poly.type
_entity_poly.pdbx_seq_one_letter_code
_entity_poly.pdbx_strand_id
1 'polypeptide(L)'
;MGARSGRTIGIVVGLASLVVTNLATTEAARAQVPRSSVDVPASQTVAQFRDPKTGQIWTPFNVGQKSGPPTPQDLAFDPLGQAVYVKGVITQRPTIVPLSSVPITAGPTVPIVNIGDATLSAIPGKRWQLVVYLDNNSANTVAPLLTCRFANSGKLVEETHVLVPAVGAGLRVGMVIHGPKTDLFVDRATCAVKSP
;
A
#
# COMPACT_ATOMS: atom_id res chain seq x y z
N MET A 1 8.68 95.57 0.66
CA MET A 1 7.97 96.31 1.73
C MET A 1 6.63 95.65 1.96
N GLY A 2 6.30 95.30 3.21
CA GLY A 2 4.99 94.76 3.66
C GLY A 2 4.78 93.27 3.33
N ALA A 3 4.94 92.27 4.20
CA ALA A 3 4.58 92.06 5.61
C ALA A 3 3.07 91.87 5.87
N ARG A 4 2.76 90.71 6.50
CA ARG A 4 1.56 90.39 7.33
C ARG A 4 0.26 90.16 6.53
N SER A 5 -0.71 89.34 6.91
CA SER A 5 -1.08 88.55 8.11
C SER A 5 -2.35 87.77 7.65
N GLY A 6 -2.56 86.49 7.90
CA GLY A 6 -3.05 85.95 9.17
C GLY A 6 -4.22 84.97 8.96
N ARG A 7 -4.09 83.76 9.53
CA ARG A 7 -5.09 83.02 10.33
C ARG A 7 -6.47 82.69 9.71
N THR A 8 -6.82 81.40 9.60
CA THR A 8 -7.75 80.67 10.51
C THR A 8 -8.30 79.36 9.90
N ILE A 9 -7.94 78.24 10.53
CA ILE A 9 -8.69 77.01 10.89
C ILE A 9 -9.73 76.43 9.90
N GLY A 10 -9.55 75.14 9.57
CA GLY A 10 -10.61 74.22 9.14
C GLY A 10 -10.13 72.77 9.12
N ILE A 11 -10.34 72.04 10.21
CA ILE A 11 -10.18 70.57 10.30
C ILE A 11 -11.41 69.92 9.66
N VAL A 12 -11.23 69.06 8.65
CA VAL A 12 -12.20 68.00 8.32
C VAL A 12 -11.46 66.72 7.88
N VAL A 13 -11.43 65.78 8.82
CA VAL A 13 -11.68 64.32 8.71
C VAL A 13 -11.40 63.65 7.35
N GLY A 14 -10.49 62.68 7.40
CA GLY A 14 -10.05 61.89 6.24
C GLY A 14 -11.01 60.81 5.75
N LEU A 15 -10.65 60.25 4.60
CA LEU A 15 -11.06 58.94 4.09
C LEU A 15 -9.92 58.44 3.20
N ALA A 16 -9.03 57.64 3.78
CA ALA A 16 -8.03 56.88 3.04
C ALA A 16 -8.74 55.68 2.38
N SER A 17 -8.90 55.70 1.06
CA SER A 17 -9.32 54.51 0.31
C SER A 17 -8.13 53.59 0.10
N LEU A 18 -8.01 52.55 0.95
CA LEU A 18 -7.17 51.40 0.67
C LEU A 18 -7.85 50.55 -0.41
N VAL A 19 -7.27 50.54 -1.61
CA VAL A 19 -7.56 49.54 -2.63
C VAL A 19 -6.82 48.25 -2.22
N VAL A 20 -7.54 47.30 -1.64
CA VAL A 20 -7.05 45.95 -1.40
C VAL A 20 -7.12 45.19 -2.73
N THR A 21 -6.00 45.11 -3.44
CA THR A 21 -5.83 44.16 -4.54
C THR A 21 -5.73 42.76 -3.95
N ASN A 22 -6.82 41.99 -4.07
CA ASN A 22 -6.82 40.55 -3.82
C ASN A 22 -5.91 39.86 -4.84
N LEU A 23 -4.64 39.63 -4.47
CA LEU A 23 -3.79 38.66 -5.15
C LEU A 23 -4.37 37.28 -4.88
N ALA A 24 -5.15 36.77 -5.84
CA ALA A 24 -5.52 35.36 -5.88
C ALA A 24 -4.24 34.53 -6.03
N THR A 25 -3.80 33.92 -4.94
CA THR A 25 -2.78 32.88 -4.97
C THR A 25 -3.39 31.66 -5.66
N THR A 26 -3.13 31.48 -6.95
CA THR A 26 -3.35 30.20 -7.61
C THR A 26 -2.31 29.22 -7.08
N GLU A 27 -2.67 28.45 -6.06
CA GLU A 27 -1.92 27.28 -5.65
C GLU A 27 -1.99 26.28 -6.80
N ALA A 28 -0.88 26.12 -7.52
CA ALA A 28 -0.74 25.07 -8.52
C ALA A 28 -0.82 23.72 -7.81
N ALA A 29 -2.03 23.16 -7.74
CA ALA A 29 -2.25 21.78 -7.37
C ALA A 29 -1.42 20.92 -8.32
N ARG A 30 -0.28 20.40 -7.83
CA ARG A 30 0.48 19.40 -8.57
C ARG A 30 -0.46 18.24 -8.80
N ALA A 31 -0.79 17.95 -10.06
CA ALA A 31 -1.54 16.76 -10.41
C ALA A 31 -0.77 15.54 -9.86
N GLN A 32 -1.29 14.94 -8.78
CA GLN A 32 -0.74 13.72 -8.22
C GLN A 32 -1.00 12.62 -9.25
N VAL A 33 0.05 12.16 -9.94
CA VAL A 33 -0.07 11.02 -10.87
C VAL A 33 -0.72 9.86 -10.12
N PRO A 34 -1.82 9.27 -10.62
CA PRO A 34 -2.46 8.13 -9.97
C PRO A 34 -1.44 7.01 -9.74
N ARG A 35 -1.36 6.50 -8.51
CA ARG A 35 -0.54 5.35 -8.13
C ARG A 35 -1.44 4.18 -7.78
N SER A 36 -1.16 3.02 -8.35
CA SER A 36 -1.93 1.81 -8.09
C SER A 36 -1.49 1.15 -6.78
N SER A 37 -2.45 0.55 -6.08
CA SER A 37 -2.23 -0.24 -4.87
C SER A 37 -3.22 -1.39 -4.77
N VAL A 38 -2.81 -2.48 -4.15
CA VAL A 38 -3.65 -3.62 -3.83
C VAL A 38 -3.57 -3.92 -2.33
N ASP A 39 -4.70 -4.24 -1.72
CA ASP A 39 -4.81 -4.77 -0.36
C ASP A 39 -5.37 -6.19 -0.43
N VAL A 40 -4.73 -7.13 0.26
CA VAL A 40 -5.02 -8.56 0.14
C VAL A 40 -5.07 -9.19 1.53
N PRO A 41 -6.19 -9.80 1.93
CA PRO A 41 -6.23 -10.64 3.12
C PRO A 41 -5.50 -11.97 2.87
N ALA A 42 -4.98 -12.59 3.93
CA ALA A 42 -4.42 -13.92 3.87
C ALA A 42 -5.45 -14.90 3.30
N SER A 43 -5.11 -15.52 2.17
CA SER A 43 -5.91 -16.57 1.56
C SER A 43 -5.80 -17.82 2.41
N GLN A 44 -6.88 -18.19 3.09
CA GLN A 44 -6.98 -19.51 3.69
C GLN A 44 -7.18 -20.50 2.53
N THR A 45 -6.13 -21.21 2.14
CA THR A 45 -6.32 -22.44 1.36
C THR A 45 -7.19 -23.36 2.21
N VAL A 46 -8.44 -23.59 1.80
CA VAL A 46 -9.37 -24.46 2.53
C VAL A 46 -8.91 -25.91 2.36
N ALA A 47 -7.83 -26.25 3.07
CA ALA A 47 -7.37 -27.60 3.20
C ALA A 47 -8.28 -28.28 4.22
N GLN A 48 -9.23 -29.07 3.74
CA GLN A 48 -9.97 -29.98 4.59
C GLN A 48 -9.01 -31.09 5.00
N PHE A 49 -8.65 -31.17 6.28
CA PHE A 49 -7.77 -32.24 6.77
C PHE A 49 -8.64 -33.36 7.33
N ARG A 50 -8.60 -34.54 6.71
CA ARG A 50 -9.25 -35.73 7.24
C ARG A 50 -8.29 -36.45 8.17
N ASP A 51 -8.64 -36.53 9.45
CA ASP A 51 -7.86 -37.29 10.43
C ASP A 51 -7.89 -38.78 10.05
N PRO A 52 -6.74 -39.41 9.76
CA PRO A 52 -6.68 -40.81 9.37
C PRO A 52 -7.10 -41.78 10.48
N LYS A 53 -7.10 -41.37 11.75
CA LYS A 53 -7.46 -42.24 12.89
C LYS A 53 -8.96 -42.19 13.23
N THR A 54 -9.57 -41.01 13.12
CA THR A 54 -10.97 -40.80 13.52
C THR A 54 -11.90 -40.61 12.33
N GLY A 55 -11.37 -40.40 11.13
CA GLY A 55 -12.14 -40.08 9.93
C GLY A 55 -12.75 -38.68 9.95
N GLN A 56 -12.50 -37.89 11.00
CA GLN A 56 -13.03 -36.55 11.19
C GLN A 56 -12.47 -35.59 10.15
N ILE A 57 -13.35 -34.83 9.50
CA ILE A 57 -12.96 -33.77 8.56
C ILE A 57 -12.83 -32.47 9.34
N TRP A 58 -11.59 -31.99 9.43
CA TRP A 58 -11.26 -30.69 9.99
C TRP A 58 -11.39 -29.62 8.91
N THR A 59 -12.21 -28.62 9.20
CA THR A 59 -12.49 -27.44 8.40
C THR A 59 -12.14 -26.20 9.24
N PRO A 60 -11.95 -25.02 8.63
CA PRO A 60 -11.74 -23.78 9.39
C PRO A 60 -12.85 -23.48 10.41
N PHE A 61 -14.05 -24.04 10.23
CA PHE A 61 -15.20 -23.80 11.11
C PHE A 61 -15.26 -24.73 12.32
N ASN A 62 -14.60 -25.90 12.27
CA ASN A 62 -14.64 -26.88 13.36
C ASN A 62 -13.26 -27.17 14.00
N VAL A 63 -12.17 -26.70 13.38
CA VAL A 63 -10.83 -26.72 13.99
C VAL A 63 -10.80 -25.82 15.23
N GLY A 64 -10.26 -26.30 16.35
CA GLY A 64 -10.19 -25.53 17.60
C GLY A 64 -11.50 -25.45 18.40
N GLN A 65 -12.63 -25.97 17.91
CA GLN A 65 -13.92 -26.01 18.62
C GLN A 65 -13.95 -27.06 19.75
N LYS A 66 -12.81 -27.62 20.16
CA LYS A 66 -12.76 -28.62 21.23
C LYS A 66 -13.10 -27.91 22.55
N SER A 67 -14.23 -28.25 23.14
CA SER A 67 -14.67 -27.68 24.42
C SER A 67 -13.72 -28.11 25.54
N GLY A 68 -13.05 -27.14 26.15
CA GLY A 68 -12.16 -27.31 27.30
C GLY A 68 -11.34 -26.03 27.53
N PRO A 69 -10.78 -25.83 28.74
CA PRO A 69 -9.80 -24.77 28.95
C PRO A 69 -8.63 -24.94 27.95
N PRO A 70 -8.15 -23.87 27.31
CA PRO A 70 -7.00 -23.95 26.40
C PRO A 70 -5.83 -24.65 27.09
N THR A 71 -5.29 -25.70 26.49
CA THR A 71 -4.06 -26.31 27.00
C THR A 71 -2.88 -25.38 26.72
N PRO A 72 -1.77 -25.45 27.47
CA PRO A 72 -0.56 -24.69 27.15
C PRO A 72 -0.05 -24.92 25.71
N GLN A 73 -0.34 -26.10 25.15
CA GLN A 73 -0.05 -26.43 23.76
C GLN A 73 -0.97 -25.71 22.77
N ASP A 74 -2.24 -25.48 23.13
CA ASP A 74 -3.19 -24.68 22.34
C ASP A 74 -2.84 -23.18 22.39
N LEU A 75 -2.15 -22.74 23.46
CA LEU A 75 -1.66 -21.37 23.65
C LEU A 75 -0.25 -21.13 23.06
N ALA A 76 0.36 -22.12 22.40
CA ALA A 76 1.73 -22.02 21.90
C ALA A 76 1.91 -20.98 20.77
N PHE A 77 0.82 -20.58 20.11
CA PHE A 77 0.83 -19.54 19.09
C PHE A 77 -0.38 -18.62 19.27
N ASP A 78 -0.15 -17.44 19.86
CA ASP A 78 -1.14 -16.37 19.96
C ASP A 78 -0.86 -15.30 18.89
N PRO A 79 -1.60 -15.31 17.76
CA PRO A 79 -1.45 -14.31 16.72
C PRO A 79 -1.90 -12.91 17.18
N LEU A 80 -2.78 -12.79 18.18
CA LEU A 80 -3.25 -11.48 18.69
C LEU A 80 -2.22 -10.85 19.64
N GLY A 81 -1.47 -11.69 20.35
CA GLY A 81 -0.34 -11.30 21.21
C GLY A 81 0.94 -10.94 20.45
N GLN A 82 1.00 -11.10 19.13
CA GLN A 82 2.18 -10.78 18.34
C GLN A 82 2.49 -9.28 18.37
N ALA A 83 3.61 -8.93 19.01
CA ALA A 83 4.19 -7.58 19.02
C ALA A 83 5.51 -7.48 18.24
N VAL A 84 6.00 -8.60 17.70
CA VAL A 84 7.29 -8.68 17.00
C VAL A 84 7.16 -8.10 15.59
N TYR A 85 8.06 -7.17 15.26
CA TYR A 85 8.21 -6.53 13.95
C TYR A 85 9.63 -6.77 13.44
N VAL A 86 9.76 -7.08 12.14
CA VAL A 86 11.04 -7.18 11.46
C VAL A 86 11.61 -5.79 11.25
N LYS A 87 12.66 -5.43 12.00
CA LYS A 87 13.23 -4.08 11.98
C LYS A 87 13.81 -3.74 10.60
N GLY A 88 13.32 -2.63 10.03
CA GLY A 88 13.85 -2.05 8.80
C GLY A 88 13.00 -2.35 7.58
N VAL A 89 13.49 -1.95 6.41
CA VAL A 89 12.84 -2.22 5.12
C VAL A 89 13.67 -3.22 4.34
N ILE A 90 13.09 -4.37 4.04
CA ILE A 90 13.71 -5.40 3.22
C ILE A 90 13.67 -4.95 1.76
N THR A 91 14.73 -5.19 0.99
CA THR A 91 14.71 -4.92 -0.46
C THR A 91 14.78 -6.23 -1.22
N GLN A 92 13.87 -6.43 -2.18
CA GLN A 92 13.80 -7.62 -3.03
C GLN A 92 13.83 -7.25 -4.50
N ARG A 93 14.47 -8.09 -5.31
CA ARG A 93 14.44 -8.05 -6.78
C ARG A 93 13.84 -9.37 -7.26
N PRO A 94 12.50 -9.47 -7.37
CA PRO A 94 11.87 -10.72 -7.78
C PRO A 94 12.13 -10.99 -9.26
N THR A 95 12.00 -12.26 -9.65
CA THR A 95 11.88 -12.62 -11.07
C THR A 95 10.45 -12.34 -11.53
N ILE A 96 10.31 -11.80 -12.74
CA ILE A 96 9.01 -11.56 -13.38
C ILE A 96 8.75 -12.62 -14.44
N VAL A 97 7.49 -13.00 -14.59
CA VAL A 97 7.02 -13.91 -15.64
C VAL A 97 6.05 -13.14 -16.54
N PRO A 98 6.35 -12.95 -17.83
CA PRO A 98 5.40 -12.39 -18.79
C PRO A 98 4.17 -13.30 -18.92
N LEU A 99 2.97 -12.72 -18.87
CA LEU A 99 1.71 -13.46 -18.90
C LEU A 99 0.88 -13.14 -20.14
N SER A 100 0.69 -11.86 -20.43
CA SER A 100 -0.13 -11.42 -21.56
C SER A 100 0.23 -9.99 -21.96
N SER A 101 -0.32 -9.52 -23.07
CA SER A 101 -0.38 -8.10 -23.38
C SER A 101 -1.58 -7.43 -22.71
N VAL A 102 -1.48 -6.12 -22.49
CA VAL A 102 -2.55 -5.23 -22.01
C VAL A 102 -2.63 -3.99 -22.91
N PRO A 103 -3.82 -3.40 -23.11
CA PRO A 103 -3.96 -2.18 -23.91
C PRO A 103 -3.21 -1.00 -23.30
N ILE A 104 -2.58 -0.19 -24.16
CA ILE A 104 -1.95 1.07 -23.75
C ILE A 104 -3.05 2.09 -23.47
N THR A 105 -3.23 2.42 -22.20
CA THR A 105 -4.33 3.26 -21.69
C THR A 105 -3.86 4.34 -20.72
N ALA A 106 -2.56 4.37 -20.38
CA ALA A 106 -2.00 5.35 -19.47
C ALA A 106 -2.30 6.79 -19.96
N GLY A 107 -2.75 7.62 -19.03
CA GLY A 107 -3.18 8.99 -19.30
C GLY A 107 -3.34 9.79 -18.01
N PRO A 108 -3.93 11.00 -18.05
CA PRO A 108 -4.06 11.84 -16.87
C PRO A 108 -4.80 11.19 -15.69
N THR A 109 -5.72 10.27 -15.97
CA THR A 109 -6.54 9.57 -14.97
C THR A 109 -6.24 8.07 -14.84
N VAL A 110 -5.42 7.51 -15.75
CA VAL A 110 -5.09 6.08 -15.78
C VAL A 110 -3.61 5.92 -15.45
N PRO A 111 -3.26 5.15 -14.39
CA PRO A 111 -1.87 5.01 -13.98
C PRO A 111 -1.03 4.30 -15.05
N ILE A 112 0.24 4.71 -15.14
CA ILE A 112 1.26 4.07 -15.99
C ILE A 112 1.38 2.59 -15.67
N VAL A 113 1.37 2.27 -14.37
CA VAL A 113 1.49 0.91 -13.86
C VAL A 113 0.29 0.61 -12.98
N ASN A 114 -0.41 -0.47 -13.28
CA ASN A 114 -1.49 -0.98 -12.45
C ASN A 114 -1.10 -2.28 -11.75
N ILE A 115 -1.40 -2.39 -10.47
CA ILE A 115 -1.30 -3.65 -9.72
C ILE A 115 -2.65 -4.34 -9.85
N GLY A 116 -2.65 -5.58 -10.35
CA GLY A 116 -3.84 -6.41 -10.47
C GLY A 116 -4.16 -7.14 -9.17
N ASP A 117 -4.99 -8.18 -9.28
CA ASP A 117 -5.30 -9.07 -8.15
C ASP A 117 -4.02 -9.67 -7.56
N ALA A 118 -4.03 -9.95 -6.27
CA ALA A 118 -2.91 -10.54 -5.59
C ALA A 118 -3.40 -11.56 -4.56
N THR A 119 -2.56 -12.54 -4.24
CA THR A 119 -2.88 -13.62 -3.30
C THR A 119 -1.80 -13.77 -2.26
N LEU A 120 -2.17 -13.72 -0.99
CA LEU A 120 -1.27 -13.90 0.15
C LEU A 120 -1.46 -15.30 0.73
N SER A 121 -0.37 -16.06 0.87
CA SER A 121 -0.40 -17.42 1.42
C SER A 121 0.79 -17.68 2.33
N ALA A 122 0.61 -18.49 3.36
CA ALA A 122 1.70 -18.97 4.20
C ALA A 122 2.30 -20.24 3.58
N ILE A 123 3.62 -20.28 3.39
CA ILE A 123 4.33 -21.49 2.98
C ILE A 123 4.96 -22.14 4.22
N PRO A 124 4.45 -23.30 4.69
CA PRO A 124 4.90 -23.91 5.95
C PRO A 124 6.41 -24.11 6.00
N GLY A 125 7.03 -23.73 7.12
CA GLY A 125 8.47 -23.82 7.33
C GLY A 125 9.30 -22.84 6.48
N LYS A 126 8.66 -21.93 5.75
CA LYS A 126 9.32 -20.94 4.89
C LYS A 126 8.85 -19.52 5.26
N ARG A 127 8.39 -18.76 4.28
CA ARG A 127 7.97 -17.36 4.40
C ARG A 127 6.56 -17.21 3.86
N TRP A 128 5.88 -16.16 4.30
CA TRP A 128 4.69 -15.67 3.62
C TRP A 128 5.01 -15.37 2.16
N GLN A 129 4.11 -15.74 1.28
CA GLN A 129 4.25 -15.58 -0.15
C GLN A 129 3.10 -14.74 -0.67
N LEU A 130 3.43 -13.60 -1.28
CA LEU A 130 2.51 -12.74 -1.98
C LEU A 130 2.74 -12.88 -3.48
N VAL A 131 1.74 -13.35 -4.21
CA VAL A 131 1.75 -13.35 -5.68
C VAL A 131 1.04 -12.09 -6.14
N VAL A 132 1.68 -11.31 -7.00
CA VAL A 132 1.16 -10.03 -7.50
C VAL A 132 1.27 -10.00 -9.02
N TYR A 133 0.26 -9.41 -9.67
CA TYR A 133 0.28 -9.09 -11.09
C TYR A 133 0.48 -7.60 -11.31
N LEU A 134 1.23 -7.25 -12.35
CA LEU A 134 1.54 -5.87 -12.70
C LEU A 134 1.32 -5.66 -14.20
N ASP A 135 0.54 -4.64 -14.52
CA ASP A 135 0.22 -4.23 -15.89
C ASP A 135 0.97 -2.93 -16.21
N ASN A 136 1.77 -2.93 -17.27
CA ASN A 136 2.31 -1.71 -17.85
C ASN A 136 1.33 -1.16 -18.89
N ASN A 137 0.56 -0.14 -18.51
CA ASN A 137 -0.45 0.49 -19.36
C ASN A 137 0.13 1.54 -20.31
N SER A 138 1.46 1.70 -20.36
CA SER A 138 2.12 2.72 -21.15
C SER A 138 2.80 2.17 -22.41
N ALA A 139 3.17 3.08 -23.31
CA ALA A 139 3.96 2.79 -24.51
C ALA A 139 5.46 2.64 -24.24
N ASN A 140 5.91 2.79 -22.99
CA ASN A 140 7.32 2.77 -22.62
C ASN A 140 7.65 1.55 -21.75
N THR A 141 8.90 1.11 -21.76
CA THR A 141 9.40 0.17 -20.75
C THR A 141 9.50 0.86 -19.39
N VAL A 142 9.02 0.21 -18.34
CA VAL A 142 8.99 0.73 -16.97
C VAL A 142 9.75 -0.19 -16.02
N ALA A 143 10.31 0.35 -14.93
CA ALA A 143 11.01 -0.41 -13.90
C ALA A 143 10.53 0.04 -12.50
N PRO A 144 9.30 -0.32 -12.11
CA PRO A 144 8.66 0.28 -10.97
C PRO A 144 9.27 -0.16 -9.65
N LEU A 145 9.22 0.73 -8.66
CA LEU A 145 9.49 0.42 -7.26
C LEU A 145 8.15 0.25 -6.55
N LEU A 146 7.88 -0.93 -5.99
CA LEU A 146 6.74 -1.16 -5.11
C LEU A 146 7.15 -1.11 -3.64
N THR A 147 6.22 -0.71 -2.79
CA THR A 147 6.32 -0.89 -1.33
C THR A 147 5.20 -1.83 -0.90
N CYS A 148 5.57 -2.96 -0.30
CA CYS A 148 4.66 -3.97 0.23
C CYS A 148 4.78 -4.03 1.75
N ARG A 149 3.64 -3.97 2.44
CA ARG A 149 3.53 -3.99 3.90
C ARG A 149 2.75 -5.22 4.31
N PHE A 150 3.37 -6.07 5.12
CA PHE A 150 2.75 -7.24 5.72
C PHE A 150 2.31 -6.86 7.12
N ALA A 151 1.04 -7.05 7.43
CA ALA A 151 0.42 -6.66 8.68
C ALA A 151 -0.28 -7.83 9.36
N ASN A 152 -0.47 -7.68 10.66
CA ASN A 152 -1.33 -8.53 11.47
C ASN A 152 -2.19 -7.63 12.35
N SER A 153 -3.52 -7.72 12.24
CA SER A 153 -4.45 -6.92 13.03
C SER A 153 -4.16 -5.40 12.93
N GLY A 154 -3.76 -4.96 11.73
CA GLY A 154 -3.39 -3.56 11.44
C GLY A 154 -1.99 -3.14 11.91
N LYS A 155 -1.27 -3.97 12.66
CA LYS A 155 0.11 -3.72 13.08
C LYS A 155 1.07 -4.18 11.99
N LEU A 156 2.08 -3.36 11.69
CA LEU A 156 3.12 -3.72 10.73
C LEU A 156 3.99 -4.86 11.28
N VAL A 157 4.19 -5.90 10.48
CA VAL A 157 5.05 -7.05 10.77
C VAL A 157 6.35 -6.97 9.96
N GLU A 158 6.26 -6.63 8.67
CA GLU A 158 7.42 -6.44 7.79
C GLU A 158 7.07 -5.44 6.68
N GLU A 159 8.04 -4.59 6.29
CA GLU A 159 7.94 -3.75 5.09
C GLU A 159 9.01 -4.17 4.08
N THR A 160 8.61 -4.30 2.82
CA THR A 160 9.47 -4.71 1.71
C THR A 160 9.38 -3.72 0.55
N HIS A 161 10.52 -3.20 0.12
CA HIS A 161 10.70 -2.56 -1.17
C HIS A 161 10.97 -3.59 -2.26
N VAL A 162 10.19 -3.54 -3.33
CA VAL A 162 10.29 -4.46 -4.45
C VAL A 162 10.77 -3.68 -5.67
N LEU A 163 12.00 -3.96 -6.07
CA LEU A 163 12.60 -3.43 -7.28
C LEU A 163 12.20 -4.33 -8.45
N VAL A 164 11.12 -3.96 -9.13
CA VAL A 164 10.59 -4.75 -10.24
C VAL A 164 11.56 -4.64 -11.43
N PRO A 165 11.96 -5.77 -12.04
CA PRO A 165 12.69 -5.74 -13.31
C PRO A 165 11.96 -4.96 -14.40
N ALA A 166 12.67 -4.60 -15.46
CA ALA A 166 12.08 -3.87 -16.58
C ALA A 166 10.89 -4.62 -17.21
N VAL A 167 9.76 -3.95 -17.32
CA VAL A 167 8.51 -4.45 -17.92
C VAL A 167 8.27 -3.69 -19.21
N GLY A 168 8.21 -4.41 -20.34
CA GLY A 168 7.98 -3.83 -21.66
C GLY A 168 6.61 -3.13 -21.78
N ALA A 169 6.48 -2.28 -22.79
CA ALA A 169 5.24 -1.57 -23.10
C ALA A 169 4.05 -2.52 -23.27
N GLY A 170 2.90 -2.20 -22.69
CA GLY A 170 1.68 -3.00 -22.84
C GLY A 170 1.81 -4.44 -22.33
N LEU A 171 2.69 -4.73 -21.37
CA LEU A 171 2.92 -6.08 -20.86
C LEU A 171 2.32 -6.28 -19.47
N ARG A 172 1.68 -7.44 -19.26
CA ARG A 172 1.29 -7.96 -17.95
C ARG A 172 2.29 -9.01 -17.48
N VAL A 173 2.75 -8.86 -16.25
CA VAL A 173 3.69 -9.77 -15.61
C VAL A 173 3.17 -10.28 -14.27
N GLY A 174 3.56 -11.48 -13.88
CA GLY A 174 3.38 -12.02 -12.54
C GLY A 174 4.70 -12.08 -11.80
N MET A 175 4.68 -11.88 -10.47
CA MET A 175 5.85 -12.03 -9.62
C MET A 175 5.48 -12.54 -8.24
N VAL A 176 6.47 -13.11 -7.55
CA VAL A 176 6.37 -13.57 -6.17
C VAL A 176 7.21 -12.67 -5.28
N ILE A 177 6.60 -12.15 -4.22
CA ILE A 177 7.23 -11.32 -3.19
C ILE A 177 7.16 -12.10 -1.88
N HIS A 178 8.29 -12.21 -1.19
CA HIS A 178 8.35 -12.94 0.07
C HIS A 178 8.11 -11.97 1.24
N GLY A 179 7.14 -12.26 2.09
CA GLY A 179 6.92 -11.56 3.36
C GLY A 179 7.77 -12.15 4.49
N PRO A 180 7.41 -11.96 5.77
CA PRO A 180 8.16 -12.49 6.91
C PRO A 180 8.18 -14.03 6.92
N LYS A 181 9.03 -14.61 7.77
CA LYS A 181 8.97 -16.04 8.09
C LYS A 181 7.60 -16.39 8.67
N THR A 182 7.14 -17.62 8.45
CA THR A 182 5.79 -18.06 8.88
C THR A 182 5.65 -18.29 10.38
N ASP A 183 6.71 -18.10 11.16
CA ASP A 183 6.65 -17.98 12.62
C ASP A 183 6.08 -16.63 13.08
N LEU A 184 6.04 -15.63 12.18
CA LEU A 184 5.28 -14.40 12.33
C LEU A 184 3.97 -14.51 11.55
N PHE A 185 2.86 -14.30 12.24
CA PHE A 185 1.55 -14.24 11.62
C PHE A 185 1.38 -12.97 10.79
N VAL A 186 0.71 -13.11 9.66
CA VAL A 186 0.30 -12.01 8.78
C VAL A 186 -1.13 -12.29 8.37
N ASP A 187 -2.03 -11.32 8.56
CA ASP A 187 -3.43 -11.43 8.14
C ASP A 187 -3.69 -10.64 6.85
N ARG A 188 -2.82 -9.68 6.52
CA ARG A 188 -3.01 -8.75 5.41
C ARG A 188 -1.67 -8.34 4.78
N ALA A 189 -1.67 -8.15 3.47
CA ALA A 189 -0.59 -7.50 2.75
C ALA A 189 -1.13 -6.37 1.88
N THR A 190 -0.49 -5.22 1.94
CA THR A 190 -0.80 -4.07 1.08
C THR A 190 0.41 -3.71 0.23
N CYS A 191 0.28 -3.67 -1.09
CA CYS A 191 1.35 -3.23 -1.99
C CYS A 191 0.93 -1.99 -2.76
N ALA A 192 1.84 -1.03 -2.92
CA ALA A 192 1.60 0.19 -3.69
C ALA A 192 2.78 0.54 -4.59
N VAL A 193 2.49 1.11 -5.76
CA VAL A 193 3.51 1.68 -6.65
C VAL A 193 4.08 2.95 -6.01
N LYS A 194 5.34 2.93 -5.60
CA LYS A 194 6.05 4.09 -5.07
C LYS A 194 6.64 4.95 -6.18
N SER A 195 7.22 4.30 -7.19
CA SER A 195 7.66 4.91 -8.45
C SER A 195 7.15 4.05 -9.60
N PRO A 196 6.40 4.60 -10.57
CA PRO A 196 6.09 3.91 -11.81
C PRO A 196 7.34 3.77 -12.68
#